data_AF-A0A914KSV8-F1
#
_entry.id   AF-A0A914KSV8-F1
#
_cell.length_a   1.000
_cell.length_b   1.000
_cell.length_c   1.000
_cell.angle_alpha   90.00
_cell.angle_beta   90.00
_cell.angle_gamma   90.00
#
_symmetry.space_group_name_H-M   'P 1'
#
loop_
_entity.id
_entity.type
_entity.pdbx_description
1 polymer ?
#
loop_
_entity_poly.entity_id
_entity_poly.type
_entity_poly.pdbx_seq_one_letter_code
_entity_poly.pdbx_strand_id
1 'polypeptide(L)'
;MIPKAIIQNVVSTAQLFDKNTLIIRIQQPIRSTALVFSNGRIVCVGTKSVKDSEIAIGHFVDIISSASSLPIRMRGFKIQNVVSSFAFPGHINLPALYDTMRIAPPTWLAKHISYNPEFFPGMCLRLVDFRTVVLVFTTGKCIITGARTEEEIFIVQNKIYNSILMFCKNQ
;
A
#
# COMPACT_ATOMS: atom_id res chain seq x y z
N MET A 1 14.17 17.92 -20.75
CA MET A 1 12.94 18.19 -21.52
C MET A 1 12.72 16.98 -22.43
N ILE A 2 11.71 16.16 -22.16
CA ILE A 2 11.46 14.94 -22.93
C ILE A 2 10.70 15.34 -24.21
N PRO A 3 11.14 14.95 -25.42
CA PRO A 3 10.44 15.25 -26.66
C PRO A 3 8.98 14.78 -26.64
N LYS A 4 8.04 15.62 -27.12
CA LYS A 4 6.59 15.33 -27.17
C LYS A 4 6.24 13.95 -27.76
N ALA A 5 7.02 13.45 -28.74
CA ALA A 5 6.82 12.15 -29.36
C ALA A 5 7.09 10.95 -28.40
N ILE A 6 7.94 11.11 -27.38
CA ILE A 6 8.24 10.06 -26.40
C ILE A 6 7.10 9.91 -25.38
N ILE A 7 6.39 11.01 -25.09
CA ILE A 7 5.33 11.06 -24.08
C ILE A 7 4.13 10.18 -24.47
N GLN A 8 3.80 10.10 -25.77
CA GLN A 8 2.76 9.20 -26.28
C GLN A 8 3.14 7.71 -26.17
N ASN A 9 4.43 7.37 -26.15
CA ASN A 9 4.89 5.98 -26.06
C ASN A 9 5.04 5.48 -24.61
N VAL A 10 4.94 6.38 -23.63
CA VAL A 10 5.07 6.08 -22.20
C VAL A 10 3.71 5.79 -21.55
N VAL A 11 2.65 6.46 -22.03
CA VAL A 11 1.28 6.25 -21.56
C VAL A 11 0.74 4.95 -22.15
N SER A 12 0.58 3.95 -21.28
CA SER A 12 -0.06 2.69 -21.67
C SER A 12 -1.58 2.79 -21.75
N THR A 13 -2.21 3.51 -20.80
CA THR A 13 -3.64 3.80 -20.80
C THR A 13 -3.89 5.16 -20.14
N ALA A 14 -4.84 5.92 -20.68
CA ALA A 14 -5.39 7.12 -20.06
C ALA A 14 -6.91 7.08 -20.19
N GLN A 15 -7.63 7.21 -19.07
CA GLN A 15 -9.09 7.10 -19.04
C GLN A 15 -9.68 7.98 -17.93
N LEU A 16 -10.85 8.57 -18.20
CA LEU A 16 -11.63 9.23 -17.16
C LEU A 16 -12.24 8.18 -16.23
N PHE A 17 -12.03 8.33 -14.93
CA PHE A 17 -12.68 7.51 -13.91
C PHE A 17 -14.06 8.07 -13.56
N ASP A 18 -14.13 9.38 -13.39
CA ASP A 18 -15.35 10.16 -13.22
C ASP A 18 -15.17 11.54 -13.88
N LYS A 19 -16.15 12.45 -13.68
CA LYS A 19 -16.10 13.81 -14.25
C LYS A 19 -14.90 14.65 -13.80
N ASN A 20 -14.25 14.28 -12.70
CA ASN A 20 -13.22 15.08 -12.03
C ASN A 20 -11.88 14.36 -11.87
N THR A 21 -11.76 13.11 -12.32
CA THR A 21 -10.61 12.25 -12.07
C THR A 21 -10.15 11.54 -13.34
N LEU A 22 -8.90 11.79 -13.73
CA LEU A 22 -8.21 11.12 -14.82
C LEU A 22 -7.27 10.04 -14.25
N ILE A 23 -7.30 8.85 -14.81
CA ILE A 23 -6.33 7.78 -14.52
C ILE A 23 -5.33 7.70 -15.66
N ILE A 24 -4.04 7.82 -15.34
CA ILE A 24 -2.93 7.63 -16.28
C ILE A 24 -2.09 6.45 -15.80
N ARG A 25 -1.83 5.48 -16.68
CA ARG A 25 -0.92 4.36 -16.40
C ARG A 25 0.28 4.40 -17.31
N ILE A 26 1.46 4.24 -16.72
CA ILE A 26 2.72 4.09 -17.46
C ILE A 26 3.29 2.70 -17.17
N GLN A 27 3.93 2.08 -18.17
CA GLN A 27 4.61 0.79 -18.02
C GLN A 27 6.13 0.94 -17.93
N GLN A 28 6.69 1.96 -18.59
CA GLN A 28 8.11 2.28 -18.62
C GLN A 28 8.29 3.78 -18.33
N PRO A 29 9.39 4.23 -17.70
CA PRO A 29 10.45 3.40 -17.10
C PRO A 29 10.05 2.75 -15.78
N ILE A 30 9.02 3.28 -15.10
CA ILE A 30 8.54 2.78 -13.81
C ILE A 30 7.06 2.49 -13.93
N ARG A 31 6.70 1.21 -13.87
CA ARG A 31 5.29 0.80 -13.88
C ARG A 31 4.54 1.44 -12.70
N SER A 32 3.63 2.34 -13.00
CA SER A 32 2.88 3.08 -11.98
C SER A 32 1.57 3.63 -12.55
N THR A 33 0.66 4.02 -11.66
CA THR A 33 -0.61 4.64 -12.01
C THR A 33 -0.78 5.94 -11.25
N ALA A 34 -1.16 7.00 -11.95
CA ALA A 34 -1.56 8.26 -11.36
C ALA A 34 -3.07 8.44 -11.43
N LEU A 35 -3.66 8.91 -10.34
CA LEU A 35 -4.97 9.52 -10.30
C LEU A 35 -4.76 11.03 -10.24
N VAL A 36 -5.20 11.72 -11.28
CA VAL A 36 -5.08 13.17 -11.44
C VAL A 36 -6.46 13.78 -11.22
N PHE A 37 -6.59 14.58 -10.16
CA PHE A 37 -7.85 15.22 -9.78
C PHE A 37 -7.93 16.63 -10.37
N SER A 38 -9.16 17.10 -10.63
CA SER A 38 -9.41 18.44 -11.19
C SER A 38 -8.88 19.60 -10.31
N ASN A 39 -8.69 19.36 -9.01
CA ASN A 39 -8.06 20.31 -8.09
C ASN A 39 -6.51 20.34 -8.16
N GLY A 40 -5.90 19.61 -9.10
CA GLY A 40 -4.46 19.53 -9.28
C GLY A 40 -3.75 18.53 -8.37
N ARG A 41 -4.47 17.82 -7.48
CA ARG A 41 -3.87 16.74 -6.69
C ARG A 41 -3.54 15.56 -7.61
N ILE A 42 -2.36 14.96 -7.39
CA ILE A 42 -1.95 13.72 -8.04
C ILE A 42 -1.70 12.66 -6.97
N VAL A 43 -2.28 11.47 -7.14
CA VAL A 43 -2.00 10.30 -6.32
C VAL A 43 -1.31 9.25 -7.20
N CYS A 44 -0.04 8.96 -6.90
CA CYS A 44 0.71 7.91 -7.57
C CYS A 44 0.66 6.61 -6.75
N VAL A 45 0.41 5.48 -7.41
CA VAL A 45 0.39 4.13 -6.82
C VAL A 45 1.16 3.13 -7.70
N GLY A 46 1.60 2.04 -7.07
CA GLY A 46 2.24 0.91 -7.76
C GLY A 46 3.77 0.94 -7.79
N THR A 47 4.38 2.02 -7.29
CA THR A 47 5.83 2.13 -7.08
C THR A 47 6.27 1.32 -5.86
N LYS A 48 7.54 0.88 -5.87
CA LYS A 48 8.12 0.03 -4.81
C LYS A 48 9.11 0.76 -3.90
N SER A 49 9.40 2.02 -4.20
CA SER A 49 10.30 2.85 -3.40
C SER A 49 9.86 4.32 -3.44
N VAL A 50 10.33 5.09 -2.46
CA VAL A 50 10.12 6.56 -2.43
C VAL A 50 10.74 7.21 -3.66
N LYS A 51 11.97 6.83 -4.01
CA LYS A 51 12.69 7.33 -5.18
C LYS A 51 11.93 7.06 -6.49
N ASP A 52 11.41 5.85 -6.66
CA ASP A 52 10.60 5.51 -7.84
C ASP A 52 9.31 6.33 -7.91
N SER A 53 8.73 6.65 -6.74
CA SER A 53 7.54 7.49 -6.64
C SER A 53 7.82 8.92 -7.11
N GLU A 54 8.97 9.48 -6.72
CA GLU A 54 9.39 10.82 -7.17
C GLU A 54 9.62 10.86 -8.68
N ILE A 55 10.33 9.87 -9.23
CA ILE A 55 10.59 9.77 -10.67
C ILE A 55 9.27 9.57 -11.45
N ALA A 56 8.42 8.65 -11.00
CA ALA A 56 7.12 8.39 -11.64
C ALA A 56 6.23 9.65 -11.66
N ILE A 57 6.16 10.38 -10.54
CA ILE A 57 5.41 11.65 -10.48
C ILE A 57 6.01 12.67 -11.44
N GLY A 58 7.35 12.78 -11.55
CA GLY A 58 8.00 13.61 -12.55
C GLY A 58 7.49 13.32 -13.97
N HIS A 59 7.42 12.05 -14.35
CA HIS A 59 6.87 11.64 -15.65
C HIS A 59 5.40 12.01 -15.82
N PHE A 60 4.56 11.82 -14.79
CA PHE A 60 3.17 12.26 -14.85
C PHE A 60 3.04 13.78 -15.00
N VAL A 61 3.87 14.56 -14.31
CA VAL A 61 3.92 16.01 -14.45
C VAL A 61 4.32 16.41 -15.87
N ASP A 62 5.31 15.76 -16.47
CA ASP A 62 5.73 16.01 -17.85
C ASP A 62 4.60 15.69 -18.87
N ILE A 63 3.88 14.58 -18.66
CA ILE A 63 2.72 14.19 -19.48
C ILE A 63 1.64 15.27 -19.41
N ILE A 64 1.25 15.69 -18.19
CA ILE A 64 0.18 16.68 -18.00
C ILE A 64 0.62 18.05 -18.53
N SER A 65 1.88 18.45 -18.28
CA SER A 65 2.44 19.71 -18.79
C SER A 65 2.44 19.78 -20.30
N SER A 66 2.65 18.65 -20.98
CA SER A 66 2.66 18.61 -22.44
C SER A 66 1.27 18.73 -23.06
N ALA A 67 0.23 18.44 -22.29
CA ALA A 67 -1.18 18.55 -22.67
C ALA A 67 -1.84 19.87 -22.18
N SER A 68 -1.12 20.68 -21.41
CA SER A 68 -1.62 21.90 -20.79
C SER A 68 -0.88 23.14 -21.30
N SER A 69 -1.57 24.27 -21.39
CA SER A 69 -0.94 25.58 -21.63
C SER A 69 -0.49 26.26 -20.34
N LEU A 70 -0.83 25.70 -19.18
CA LEU A 70 -0.53 26.28 -17.87
C LEU A 70 0.84 25.83 -17.36
N PRO A 71 1.58 26.70 -16.64
CA PRO A 71 2.81 26.32 -15.98
C PRO A 71 2.51 25.37 -14.81
N ILE A 72 2.72 24.07 -15.01
CA ILE A 72 2.52 23.06 -13.97
C ILE A 72 3.84 22.87 -13.21
N ARG A 73 3.75 22.86 -11.88
CA ARG A 73 4.89 22.59 -10.98
C ARG A 73 4.48 21.62 -9.90
N MET A 74 5.33 20.63 -9.64
CA MET A 74 5.14 19.72 -8.51
C MET A 74 5.42 20.45 -7.19
N ARG A 75 4.53 20.27 -6.21
CA ARG A 75 4.72 20.74 -4.82
C ARG A 75 4.19 19.71 -3.83
N GLY A 76 4.80 19.61 -2.66
CA GLY A 76 4.27 18.85 -1.54
C GLY A 76 4.24 17.33 -1.75
N PHE A 77 5.32 16.76 -2.29
CA PHE A 77 5.48 15.31 -2.32
C PHE A 77 5.42 14.76 -0.88
N LYS A 78 4.52 13.80 -0.66
CA LYS A 78 4.32 13.18 0.65
C LYS A 78 3.87 11.74 0.50
N ILE A 79 4.54 10.84 1.21
CA ILE A 79 4.13 9.44 1.30
C ILE A 79 2.79 9.35 2.04
N GLN A 80 1.81 8.73 1.36
CA GLN A 80 0.46 8.57 1.90
C GLN A 80 0.20 7.18 2.48
N ASN A 81 0.89 6.16 1.98
CA ASN A 81 0.76 4.80 2.46
C ASN A 81 1.98 4.00 2.03
N VAL A 82 2.47 3.14 2.90
CA VAL A 82 3.43 2.10 2.61
C VAL A 82 2.73 0.77 2.86
N VAL A 83 2.83 -0.14 1.89
CA VAL A 83 2.29 -1.49 1.97
C VAL A 83 3.44 -2.47 1.88
N SER A 84 3.48 -3.44 2.78
CA SER A 84 4.48 -4.51 2.76
C SER A 84 3.82 -5.86 2.97
N SER A 85 4.52 -6.93 2.60
CA SER A 85 4.09 -8.29 2.89
C SER A 85 5.27 -9.14 3.30
N PHE A 86 5.04 -10.08 4.22
CA PHE A 86 5.99 -11.10 4.62
C PHE A 86 5.24 -12.42 4.81
N ALA A 87 5.94 -13.53 5.01
CA ALA A 87 5.30 -14.84 5.18
C ALA A 87 6.03 -15.70 6.20
N PHE A 88 5.26 -16.50 6.93
CA PHE A 88 5.79 -17.59 7.75
C PHE A 88 5.98 -18.84 6.90
N PRO A 89 6.94 -19.72 7.24
CA PRO A 89 7.04 -21.03 6.63
C PRO A 89 5.84 -21.89 7.07
N GLY A 90 4.98 -22.26 6.11
CA GLY A 90 3.85 -23.15 6.35
C GLY A 90 2.53 -22.45 6.66
N HIS A 91 1.55 -23.26 7.06
CA HIS A 91 0.18 -22.82 7.28
C HIS A 91 -0.06 -22.34 8.72
N ILE A 92 -0.92 -21.33 8.87
CA ILE A 92 -1.36 -20.82 10.18
C ILE A 92 -2.80 -21.26 10.43
N ASN A 93 -3.05 -21.89 11.57
CA ASN A 93 -4.40 -22.17 12.06
C ASN A 93 -5.05 -20.85 12.55
N LEU A 94 -5.69 -20.12 11.63
CA LEU A 94 -6.31 -18.83 11.93
C LEU A 94 -7.42 -18.91 13.00
N PRO A 95 -8.32 -19.91 13.03
CA PRO A 95 -9.28 -20.04 14.12
C PRO A 95 -8.61 -20.08 15.51
N ALA A 96 -7.62 -20.95 15.68
CA ALA A 96 -6.91 -21.07 16.96
C ALA A 96 -6.11 -19.81 17.31
N LEU A 97 -5.50 -19.17 16.32
CA LEU A 97 -4.76 -17.91 16.51
C LEU A 97 -5.71 -16.79 16.93
N TYR A 98 -6.87 -16.70 16.29
CA TYR A 98 -7.91 -15.72 16.61
C TYR A 98 -8.40 -15.90 18.05
N ASP A 99 -8.72 -17.11 18.47
CA ASP A 99 -9.15 -17.38 19.85
C ASP A 99 -8.07 -17.00 20.86
N THR A 100 -6.81 -17.36 20.59
CA THR A 100 -5.67 -17.02 21.45
C THR A 100 -5.53 -15.51 21.61
N MET A 101 -5.49 -14.78 20.49
CA MET A 101 -5.31 -13.33 20.51
C MET A 101 -6.54 -12.59 21.06
N ARG A 102 -7.74 -13.17 20.98
CA ARG A 102 -8.97 -12.60 21.57
C ARG A 102 -8.98 -12.76 23.09
N ILE A 103 -8.50 -13.88 23.61
CA ILE A 103 -8.45 -14.17 25.06
C ILE A 103 -7.32 -13.37 25.73
N ALA A 104 -6.14 -13.33 25.11
CA ALA A 104 -4.96 -12.65 25.63
C ALA A 104 -4.36 -11.70 24.58
N PRO A 105 -5.03 -10.57 24.27
CA PRO A 105 -4.54 -9.63 23.27
C PRO A 105 -3.25 -8.95 23.75
N PRO A 106 -2.21 -8.85 22.89
CA PRO A 106 -1.06 -8.00 23.15
C PRO A 106 -1.46 -6.53 23.32
N THR A 107 -0.75 -5.78 24.15
CA THR A 107 -1.07 -4.36 24.46
C THR A 107 -1.01 -3.42 23.25
N TRP A 108 -0.21 -3.76 22.24
CA TRP A 108 -0.07 -2.98 21.00
C TRP A 108 -1.19 -3.26 19.98
N LEU A 109 -1.98 -4.32 20.20
CA LEU A 109 -3.08 -4.70 19.33
C LEU A 109 -4.36 -3.99 19.78
N ALA A 110 -5.14 -3.50 18.82
CA ALA A 110 -6.44 -2.93 19.12
C ALA A 110 -7.35 -4.01 19.71
N LYS A 111 -8.24 -3.60 20.63
CA LYS A 111 -9.15 -4.52 21.34
C LYS A 111 -10.05 -5.36 20.41
N HIS A 112 -10.24 -4.92 19.17
CA HIS A 112 -11.08 -5.61 18.19
C HIS A 112 -10.20 -6.24 17.11
N ILE A 113 -10.10 -7.57 17.17
CA ILE A 113 -9.58 -8.44 16.11
C ILE A 113 -10.78 -8.92 15.30
N SER A 114 -10.64 -9.04 13.98
CA SER A 114 -11.74 -9.51 13.13
C SER A 114 -11.32 -10.73 12.32
N TYR A 115 -12.06 -11.82 12.47
CA TYR A 115 -11.92 -13.01 11.63
C TYR A 115 -13.30 -13.61 11.39
N ASN A 116 -13.72 -13.60 10.13
CA ASN A 116 -14.89 -14.36 9.68
C ASN A 116 -14.61 -14.83 8.24
N PRO A 117 -14.26 -16.12 8.06
CA PRO A 117 -13.85 -16.66 6.76
C PRO A 117 -14.96 -16.65 5.70
N GLU A 118 -16.23 -16.54 6.10
CA GLU A 118 -17.36 -16.42 5.17
C GLU A 118 -17.38 -15.05 4.47
N PHE A 119 -16.92 -13.99 5.15
CA PHE A 119 -16.86 -12.64 4.59
C PHE A 119 -15.48 -12.27 4.03
N PHE A 120 -14.41 -12.73 4.68
CA PHE A 120 -13.04 -12.44 4.26
C PHE A 120 -12.08 -13.58 4.66
N PRO A 121 -11.25 -14.11 3.74
CA PRO A 121 -10.44 -15.30 3.99
C PRO A 121 -9.26 -15.10 4.96
N GLY A 122 -8.93 -13.84 5.31
CA GLY A 122 -7.85 -13.52 6.25
C GLY A 122 -8.35 -13.06 7.62
N MET A 123 -7.49 -13.15 8.62
CA MET A 123 -7.68 -12.48 9.90
C MET A 123 -7.16 -11.04 9.81
N CYS A 124 -7.94 -10.08 10.28
CA CYS A 124 -7.61 -8.66 10.31
C CYS A 124 -7.18 -8.25 11.73
N LEU A 125 -5.93 -7.82 11.85
CA LEU A 125 -5.31 -7.29 13.07
C LEU A 125 -5.15 -5.78 12.90
N ARG A 126 -5.80 -4.98 13.74
CA ARG A 126 -5.59 -3.54 13.77
C ARG A 126 -4.64 -3.19 14.90
N LEU A 127 -3.56 -2.50 14.60
CA LEU A 127 -2.62 -2.03 15.62
C LEU A 127 -3.08 -0.69 16.17
N VAL A 128 -2.87 -0.47 17.47
CA VAL A 128 -3.12 0.82 18.12
C VAL A 128 -2.12 1.85 17.58
N ASP A 129 -0.87 1.42 17.43
CA ASP A 129 0.20 2.25 16.91
C ASP A 129 0.09 2.41 15.38
N PHE A 130 0.37 3.62 14.89
CA PHE A 130 0.49 3.98 13.46
C PHE A 130 -0.77 3.80 12.59
N ARG A 131 -1.94 3.47 13.19
CA ARG A 131 -3.20 3.18 12.48
C ARG A 131 -3.07 2.04 11.45
N THR A 132 -2.10 1.16 11.64
CA THR A 132 -1.77 0.07 10.72
C THR A 132 -2.77 -1.08 10.84
N VAL A 133 -3.02 -1.74 9.71
CA VAL A 133 -3.80 -2.98 9.61
C VAL A 133 -2.91 -4.07 9.04
N VAL A 134 -2.97 -5.25 9.66
CA VAL A 134 -2.29 -6.45 9.19
C VAL A 134 -3.33 -7.50 8.83
N LEU A 135 -3.25 -8.03 7.63
CA LEU A 135 -4.05 -9.15 7.16
C LEU A 135 -3.19 -10.42 7.22
N VAL A 136 -3.63 -11.41 7.99
CA VAL A 136 -2.95 -12.70 8.15
C VAL A 136 -3.76 -13.77 7.44
N PHE A 137 -3.12 -14.58 6.60
CA PHE A 137 -3.77 -15.62 5.81
C PHE A 137 -3.37 -17.02 6.29
N THR A 138 -4.23 -18.01 6.03
CA THR A 138 -3.96 -19.43 6.34
C THR A 138 -2.70 -19.96 5.66
N THR A 139 -2.25 -19.34 4.57
CA THR A 139 -1.01 -19.65 3.85
C THR A 139 0.27 -19.19 4.56
N GLY A 140 0.15 -18.52 5.71
CA GLY A 140 1.28 -17.89 6.38
C GLY A 140 1.63 -16.49 5.85
N LYS A 141 1.03 -16.07 4.72
CA LYS A 141 1.22 -14.72 4.19
C LYS A 141 0.60 -13.70 5.13
N CYS A 142 1.32 -12.59 5.32
CA CYS A 142 0.89 -11.41 6.05
C CYS A 142 1.01 -10.18 5.15
N ILE A 143 0.02 -9.29 5.18
CA ILE A 143 0.02 -8.01 4.46
C ILE A 143 -0.12 -6.88 5.48
N ILE A 144 0.82 -5.95 5.49
CA ILE A 144 0.82 -4.76 6.34
C ILE A 144 0.43 -3.56 5.47
N THR A 145 -0.56 -2.76 5.91
CA THR A 145 -0.99 -1.52 5.22
C THR A 145 -1.40 -0.44 6.23
N GLY A 146 -1.35 0.82 5.83
CA GLY A 146 -1.71 1.98 6.67
C GLY A 146 -0.51 2.74 7.22
N ALA A 147 0.69 2.15 7.15
CA ALA A 147 1.94 2.78 7.56
C ALA A 147 2.30 3.97 6.65
N ARG A 148 3.07 4.92 7.19
CA ARG A 148 3.55 6.11 6.47
C ARG A 148 5.04 6.06 6.18
N THR A 149 5.78 5.22 6.89
CA THR A 149 7.22 5.05 6.70
C THR A 149 7.61 3.57 6.69
N GLU A 150 8.83 3.29 6.24
CA GLU A 150 9.38 1.93 6.22
C GLU A 150 9.70 1.45 7.63
N GLU A 151 10.12 2.35 8.52
CA GLU A 151 10.39 2.06 9.93
C GLU A 151 9.13 1.58 10.66
N GLU A 152 7.98 2.21 10.40
CA GLU A 152 6.70 1.76 10.94
C GLU A 152 6.37 0.33 10.46
N ILE A 153 6.64 0.01 9.20
CA ILE A 153 6.48 -1.35 8.65
C ILE A 153 7.34 -2.35 9.43
N PHE A 154 8.63 -2.06 9.66
CA PHE A 154 9.52 -2.96 10.38
C PHE A 154 9.09 -3.17 11.83
N ILE A 155 8.64 -2.11 12.53
CA ILE A 155 8.12 -2.22 13.89
C ILE A 155 6.88 -3.12 13.93
N VAL A 156 5.93 -2.90 13.03
CA VAL A 156 4.71 -3.72 12.94
C VAL A 156 5.06 -5.18 12.59
N GLN A 157 5.92 -5.39 11.60
CA GLN A 157 6.36 -6.71 11.19
C GLN A 157 6.97 -7.49 12.35
N ASN A 158 7.87 -6.88 13.13
CA ASN A 158 8.50 -7.53 14.27
C ASN A 158 7.49 -7.91 15.38
N LYS A 159 6.52 -7.03 15.67
CA LYS A 159 5.44 -7.32 16.62
C LYS A 159 4.62 -8.54 16.19
N ILE A 160 4.15 -8.54 14.94
CA ILE A 160 3.37 -9.65 14.39
C ILE A 160 4.18 -10.94 14.32
N TYR A 161 5.42 -10.85 13.82
CA TYR A 161 6.32 -11.99 13.66
C TYR A 161 6.52 -12.72 14.98
N ASN A 162 6.89 -11.99 16.03
CA ASN A 162 7.15 -12.57 17.34
C ASN A 162 5.89 -13.17 17.98
N SER A 163 4.73 -12.51 17.89
CA SER A 163 3.50 -13.02 18.49
C SER A 163 2.98 -14.28 17.80
N ILE A 164 3.01 -14.34 16.46
CA ILE A 164 2.60 -15.54 15.74
C ILE A 164 3.63 -16.67 15.94
N LEU A 165 4.93 -16.36 15.97
CA LEU A 165 5.96 -17.37 16.23
C LEU A 165 5.82 -17.99 17.63
N MET A 166 5.52 -17.19 18.65
CA MET A 166 5.24 -17.69 20.01
C MET A 166 4.01 -18.60 20.02
N PHE A 167 2.94 -18.21 19.32
CA PHE A 167 1.76 -19.05 19.17
C PHE A 167 2.09 -20.41 18.52
N CYS A 168 2.82 -20.40 17.40
CA CYS A 168 3.21 -21.61 16.69
C CYS A 168 4.12 -22.55 17.51
N LYS A 169 4.91 -22.03 18.46
CA LYS A 169 5.75 -22.84 19.36
C LYS A 169 4.98 -23.50 20.50
N ASN A 170 3.81 -22.98 20.84
CA ASN A 170 2.99 -23.45 21.96
C ASN A 170 1.84 -24.38 21.50
N GLN A 171 1.88 -24.82 20.24
CA GLN A 171 1.02 -25.86 19.67
C GLN A 171 1.80 -27.17 19.57
#